data_AF-A0A7K3Y6G5-F1
#
_entry.id   AF-A0A7K3Y6G5-F1
#
_cell.length_a   1.000
_cell.length_b   1.000
_cell.length_c   1.000
_cell.angle_alpha   90.00
_cell.angle_beta   90.00
_cell.angle_gamma   90.00
#
_symmetry.space_group_name_H-M   'P 1'
#
loop_
_entity.id
_entity.type
_entity.pdbx_description
1 polymer ?
#
loop_
_entity_poly.entity_id
_entity_poly.type
_entity_poly.pdbx_seq_one_letter_code
_entity_poly.pdbx_strand_id
1 'polypeptide(L)'
;RIHRFELMREQLDARDWDILSLVADPPLADMTRMQATLQQAPGALVTDIGPVALIGALCDARVRQQAEGGVILVNAGNGHTLCFALKGREIYGLFEHHTGALDAGRLQHYIRKLAAGTLTSEEVFDDGGHGAAVRKPLATDAVVITGPNRLRLMPEAYQAAPFGDMMLSGCFGLAHLWKEFRED
;
A
#
# COMPACT_ATOMS: atom_id res chain seq x y z
N ARG A 1 4.42 1.59 -16.60
CA ARG A 1 4.37 2.52 -15.45
C ARG A 1 5.44 2.18 -14.39
N ILE A 2 6.50 1.48 -14.81
CA ILE A 2 7.65 1.01 -14.01
C ILE A 2 8.22 2.12 -13.12
N HIS A 3 8.27 3.35 -13.64
CA HIS A 3 8.74 4.53 -12.92
C HIS A 3 8.09 4.74 -11.54
N ARG A 4 6.79 4.45 -11.37
CA ARG A 4 6.11 4.67 -10.08
C ARG A 4 6.57 3.69 -9.01
N PHE A 5 6.72 2.41 -9.36
CA PHE A 5 7.16 1.39 -8.42
C PHE A 5 8.60 1.65 -7.98
N GLU A 6 9.46 2.03 -8.93
CA GLU A 6 10.85 2.40 -8.63
C GLU A 6 10.94 3.59 -7.66
N LEU A 7 10.13 4.64 -7.86
CA LEU A 7 10.08 5.76 -6.90
C LEU A 7 9.67 5.30 -5.49
N MET A 8 8.74 4.35 -5.36
CA MET A 8 8.37 3.79 -4.05
C MET A 8 9.56 3.04 -3.43
N ARG A 9 10.27 2.22 -4.21
CA ARG A 9 11.46 1.49 -3.75
C ARG A 9 12.56 2.45 -3.29
N GLU A 10 12.88 3.45 -4.10
CA GLU A 10 13.90 4.46 -3.78
C GLU A 10 13.58 5.23 -2.49
N GLN A 11 12.31 5.60 -2.28
CA GLN A 11 11.90 6.26 -1.03
C GLN A 11 12.06 5.35 0.19
N LEU A 12 11.76 4.05 0.06
CA LEU A 12 11.91 3.10 1.17
C LEU A 12 13.39 2.88 1.52
N ASP A 13 14.24 2.70 0.51
CA ASP A 13 15.68 2.53 0.69
C ASP A 13 16.33 3.76 1.33
N ALA A 14 15.82 4.95 1.04
CA ALA A 14 16.33 6.20 1.62
C ALA A 14 15.84 6.50 3.05
N ARG A 15 14.80 5.80 3.55
CA ARG A 15 14.08 6.18 4.79
C ARG A 15 13.74 4.96 5.66
N ASP A 16 14.65 3.99 5.73
CA ASP A 16 14.60 2.82 6.60
C ASP A 16 13.33 1.95 6.46
N TRP A 17 12.66 2.03 5.31
CA TRP A 17 11.42 1.32 5.02
C TRP A 17 10.26 1.62 5.99
N ASP A 18 10.22 2.80 6.62
CA ASP A 18 9.03 3.24 7.35
C ASP A 18 7.85 3.45 6.38
N ILE A 19 6.64 3.07 6.75
CA ILE A 19 5.44 3.21 5.89
C ILE A 19 5.19 4.65 5.43
N LEU A 20 5.52 5.65 6.24
CA LEU A 20 5.38 7.06 5.86
C LEU A 20 6.42 7.50 4.83
N SER A 21 7.48 6.71 4.59
CA SER A 21 8.45 6.98 3.53
C SER A 21 7.80 7.01 2.15
N LEU A 22 6.69 6.29 1.96
CA LEU A 22 5.95 6.26 0.71
C LEU A 22 5.07 7.50 0.48
N VAL A 23 5.07 8.44 1.42
CA VAL A 23 4.30 9.67 1.35
C VAL A 23 5.25 10.86 1.40
N ALA A 24 5.18 11.72 0.38
CA ALA A 24 5.92 12.97 0.32
C ALA A 24 4.94 14.14 0.27
N ASP A 25 5.21 15.16 1.08
CA ASP A 25 4.49 16.44 1.05
C ASP A 25 5.52 17.59 1.04
N PRO A 26 5.73 18.28 -0.11
CA PRO A 26 5.03 18.10 -1.39
C PRO A 26 5.38 16.78 -2.11
N PRO A 27 4.58 16.34 -3.11
CA PRO A 27 4.89 15.16 -3.93
C PRO A 27 6.27 15.23 -4.59
N LEU A 28 6.82 14.07 -4.98
CA LEU A 28 8.07 14.01 -5.75
C LEU A 28 7.91 14.69 -7.12
N ALA A 29 8.99 15.26 -7.66
CA ALA A 29 8.97 15.98 -8.93
C ALA A 29 8.45 15.12 -10.11
N ASP A 30 8.80 13.84 -10.10
CA ASP A 30 8.40 12.87 -11.13
C ASP A 30 6.92 12.48 -11.07
N MET A 31 6.22 12.82 -9.98
CA MET A 31 4.77 12.66 -9.86
C MET A 31 4.04 13.83 -10.54
N THR A 32 4.33 14.06 -11.83
CA THR A 32 3.92 15.24 -12.60
C THR A 32 2.42 15.54 -12.56
N ARG A 33 1.56 14.51 -12.50
CA ARG A 33 0.10 14.69 -12.34
C ARG A 33 -0.26 15.27 -10.98
N MET A 34 0.41 14.84 -9.91
CA MET A 34 0.21 15.40 -8.57
C MET A 34 0.77 16.82 -8.48
N GLN A 35 1.91 17.09 -9.12
CA GLN A 35 2.45 18.45 -9.25
C GLN A 35 1.45 19.40 -9.92
N ALA A 36 0.84 18.96 -11.03
CA ALA A 36 -0.18 19.75 -11.71
C ALA A 36 -1.41 20.02 -10.83
N THR A 37 -1.87 19.03 -10.06
CA THR A 37 -2.97 19.22 -9.09
C THR A 37 -2.60 20.23 -8.00
N LEU A 38 -1.39 20.14 -7.44
CA LEU A 38 -0.92 21.06 -6.40
C LEU A 38 -0.76 22.50 -6.92
N GLN A 39 -0.36 22.68 -8.17
CA GLN A 39 -0.32 24.00 -8.82
C GLN A 39 -1.71 24.65 -8.94
N GLN A 40 -2.76 23.84 -9.15
CA GLN A 40 -4.14 24.34 -9.23
C GLN A 40 -4.78 24.58 -7.86
N ALA A 41 -4.33 23.87 -6.83
CA ALA A 41 -4.79 24.01 -5.46
C ALA A 41 -3.59 24.18 -4.49
N PRO A 42 -2.96 25.37 -4.47
CA PRO A 42 -1.83 25.63 -3.59
C PRO A 42 -2.21 25.37 -2.12
N GLY A 43 -1.33 24.68 -1.40
CA GLY A 43 -1.58 24.30 -0.01
C GLY A 43 -2.49 23.09 0.17
N ALA A 44 -2.96 22.42 -0.89
CA ALA A 44 -3.58 21.10 -0.74
C ALA A 44 -2.55 20.04 -0.33
N LEU A 45 -3.00 19.00 0.39
CA LEU A 45 -2.24 17.76 0.53
C LEU A 45 -2.59 16.87 -0.67
N VAL A 46 -1.59 16.56 -1.51
CA VAL A 46 -1.73 15.70 -2.68
C VAL A 46 -0.72 14.58 -2.54
N THR A 47 -1.13 13.32 -2.72
CA THR A 47 -0.24 12.17 -2.57
C THR A 47 -0.80 10.93 -3.27
N ASP A 48 -0.01 9.86 -3.31
CA ASP A 48 -0.34 8.60 -3.99
C ASP A 48 -1.42 7.81 -3.22
N ILE A 49 -2.58 7.63 -3.87
CA ILE A 49 -3.71 6.87 -3.31
C ILE A 49 -3.38 5.42 -2.93
N GLY A 50 -2.38 4.80 -3.58
CA GLY A 50 -1.99 3.41 -3.34
C GLY A 50 -1.56 3.18 -1.88
N PRO A 51 -0.41 3.75 -1.47
CA PRO A 51 0.07 3.70 -0.08
C PRO A 51 -0.91 4.35 0.90
N VAL A 52 -1.55 5.45 0.52
CA VAL A 52 -2.47 6.19 1.39
C VAL A 52 -3.69 5.36 1.81
N ALA A 53 -4.25 4.54 0.90
CA ALA A 53 -5.34 3.65 1.26
C ALA A 53 -4.93 2.57 2.27
N LEU A 54 -3.67 2.11 2.22
CA LEU A 54 -3.13 1.16 3.19
C LEU A 54 -2.83 1.81 4.54
N ILE A 55 -2.33 3.04 4.53
CA ILE A 55 -2.21 3.86 5.74
C ILE A 55 -3.58 4.09 6.37
N GLY A 56 -4.59 4.42 5.57
CA GLY A 56 -5.95 4.59 6.07
C GLY A 56 -6.60 3.30 6.57
N ALA A 57 -6.19 2.12 6.08
CA ALA A 57 -6.63 0.86 6.66
C ALA A 57 -6.15 0.69 8.12
N LEU A 58 -5.00 1.29 8.49
CA LEU A 58 -4.50 1.31 9.88
C LEU A 58 -5.31 2.23 10.81
N CYS A 59 -6.23 3.04 10.28
CA CYS A 59 -7.20 3.77 11.08
C CYS A 59 -8.25 2.84 11.71
N ASP A 60 -8.46 1.63 11.17
CA ASP A 60 -9.21 0.56 11.84
C ASP A 60 -8.40 0.03 13.04
N ALA A 61 -8.99 0.10 14.24
CA ALA A 61 -8.31 -0.27 15.49
C ALA A 61 -7.83 -1.73 15.50
N ARG A 62 -8.57 -2.65 14.88
CA ARG A 62 -8.18 -4.06 14.80
C ARG A 62 -6.99 -4.25 13.87
N VAL A 63 -6.98 -3.57 12.73
CA VAL A 63 -5.87 -3.60 11.77
C VAL A 63 -4.61 -3.01 12.41
N ARG A 64 -4.75 -1.90 13.13
CA ARG A 64 -3.64 -1.27 13.87
C ARG A 64 -3.02 -2.21 14.90
N GLN A 65 -3.85 -2.90 15.69
CA GLN A 65 -3.39 -3.89 16.66
C GLN A 65 -2.67 -5.06 15.97
N GLN A 66 -3.19 -5.56 14.84
CA GLN A 66 -2.54 -6.62 14.07
C GLN A 66 -1.19 -6.18 13.52
N ALA A 67 -1.06 -4.92 13.09
CA ALA A 67 0.18 -4.38 12.56
C ALA A 67 1.33 -4.46 13.58
N GLU A 68 1.09 -4.33 14.88
CA GLU A 68 2.12 -4.48 15.92
C GLU A 68 2.81 -5.86 15.87
N GLY A 69 2.03 -6.93 15.65
CA GLY A 69 2.51 -8.30 15.53
C GLY A 69 3.04 -8.65 14.14
N GLY A 70 2.48 -8.02 13.10
CA GLY A 70 2.79 -8.27 11.69
C GLY A 70 1.53 -8.57 10.89
N VAL A 71 1.33 -7.89 9.77
CA VAL A 71 0.13 -8.00 8.93
C VAL A 71 0.47 -7.84 7.45
N ILE A 72 -0.27 -8.53 6.59
CA ILE A 72 -0.30 -8.25 5.15
C ILE A 72 -1.45 -7.27 4.87
N LEU A 73 -1.13 -6.09 4.38
CA LEU A 73 -2.12 -5.09 3.97
C LEU A 73 -2.26 -5.09 2.44
N VAL A 74 -3.49 -5.19 1.95
CA VAL A 74 -3.80 -5.26 0.52
C VAL A 74 -4.77 -4.15 0.11
N ASN A 75 -4.41 -3.35 -0.87
CA ASN A 75 -5.30 -2.38 -1.51
C ASN A 75 -5.64 -2.91 -2.90
N ALA A 76 -6.82 -3.52 -3.03
CA ALA A 76 -7.36 -4.05 -4.28
C ALA A 76 -8.09 -2.94 -5.07
N GLY A 77 -7.32 -2.01 -5.62
CA GLY A 77 -7.81 -0.88 -6.44
C GLY A 77 -8.35 -1.31 -7.80
N ASN A 78 -8.92 -0.36 -8.56
CA ASN A 78 -9.46 -0.65 -9.91
C ASN A 78 -8.36 -1.00 -10.92
N GLY A 79 -7.28 -0.22 -10.96
CA GLY A 79 -6.17 -0.44 -11.90
C GLY A 79 -5.04 -1.29 -11.31
N HIS A 80 -4.71 -1.07 -10.04
CA HIS A 80 -3.58 -1.72 -9.38
C HIS A 80 -3.98 -2.32 -8.04
N THR A 81 -3.36 -3.44 -7.72
CA THR A 81 -3.34 -4.05 -6.40
C THR A 81 -1.95 -3.80 -5.80
N LEU A 82 -1.92 -3.12 -4.65
CA LEU A 82 -0.70 -2.86 -3.89
C LEU A 82 -0.76 -3.65 -2.59
N CYS A 83 0.32 -4.33 -2.25
CA CYS A 83 0.39 -5.19 -1.07
C CYS A 83 1.65 -4.89 -0.25
N PHE A 84 1.50 -4.75 1.07
CA PHE A 84 2.60 -4.57 2.02
C PHE A 84 2.63 -5.70 3.04
N ALA A 85 3.80 -6.26 3.30
CA ALA A 85 4.08 -6.95 4.56
C ALA A 85 4.58 -5.90 5.56
N LEU A 86 3.84 -5.68 6.64
CA LEU A 86 4.08 -4.60 7.60
C LEU A 86 4.20 -5.14 9.02
N LYS A 87 5.18 -4.66 9.79
CA LYS A 87 5.25 -4.86 11.25
C LYS A 87 5.55 -3.54 11.96
N GLY A 88 4.67 -3.15 12.87
CA GLY A 88 4.60 -1.80 13.41
C GLY A 88 4.44 -0.79 12.27
N ARG A 89 5.51 -0.05 12.00
CA ARG A 89 5.59 0.91 10.89
C ARG A 89 6.55 0.48 9.79
N GLU A 90 7.32 -0.58 10.01
CA GLU A 90 8.35 -1.02 9.09
C GLU A 90 7.75 -1.94 8.03
N ILE A 91 7.96 -1.60 6.76
CA ILE A 91 7.62 -2.45 5.62
C ILE A 91 8.73 -3.50 5.46
N TYR A 92 8.32 -4.77 5.41
CA TYR A 92 9.19 -5.94 5.26
C TYR A 92 9.31 -6.35 3.79
N GLY A 93 8.27 -6.03 3.01
CA GLY A 93 8.24 -6.16 1.57
C GLY A 93 6.99 -5.51 1.00
N LEU A 94 7.02 -5.21 -0.29
CA LEU A 94 5.84 -4.83 -1.06
C LEU A 94 5.87 -5.41 -2.47
N PHE A 95 4.70 -5.46 -3.09
CA PHE A 95 4.58 -5.61 -4.54
C PHE A 95 3.41 -4.80 -5.09
N GLU A 96 3.50 -4.44 -6.36
CA GLU A 96 2.42 -3.82 -7.11
C GLU A 96 2.10 -4.61 -8.38
N HIS A 97 0.82 -4.91 -8.60
CA HIS A 97 0.35 -5.66 -9.77
C HIS A 97 -0.85 -4.97 -10.44
N HIS A 98 -1.08 -5.21 -11.73
CA HIS A 98 -2.36 -4.85 -12.36
C HIS A 98 -3.49 -5.70 -11.78
N THR A 99 -4.54 -5.05 -11.26
CA THR A 99 -5.68 -5.74 -10.64
C THR A 99 -6.41 -6.67 -11.61
N GLY A 100 -6.48 -6.29 -12.90
CA GLY A 100 -7.15 -7.08 -13.94
C GLY A 100 -6.43 -8.39 -14.27
N ALA A 101 -5.15 -8.53 -13.94
CA ALA A 101 -4.37 -9.74 -14.15
C ALA A 101 -4.38 -10.67 -12.92
N LEU A 102 -5.06 -10.28 -11.84
CA LEU A 102 -5.17 -11.07 -10.62
C LEU A 102 -6.53 -11.75 -10.48
N ASP A 103 -6.48 -13.00 -10.05
CA ASP A 103 -7.58 -13.71 -9.39
C ASP A 103 -7.20 -13.98 -7.92
N ALA A 104 -8.10 -14.61 -7.16
CA ALA A 104 -7.89 -14.90 -5.74
C ALA A 104 -6.69 -15.83 -5.49
N GLY A 105 -6.48 -16.84 -6.35
CA GLY A 105 -5.38 -17.78 -6.22
C GLY A 105 -4.03 -17.15 -6.52
N ARG A 106 -3.93 -16.34 -7.58
CA ARG A 106 -2.73 -15.57 -7.94
C ARG A 106 -2.35 -14.58 -6.85
N LEU A 107 -3.30 -13.80 -6.36
CA LEU A 107 -3.02 -12.85 -5.28
C LEU A 107 -2.54 -13.59 -4.01
N GLN A 108 -3.18 -14.70 -3.65
CA GLN A 108 -2.75 -15.49 -2.50
C GLN A 108 -1.35 -16.10 -2.69
N HIS A 109 -0.99 -16.50 -3.92
CA HIS A 109 0.37 -16.94 -4.24
C HIS A 109 1.40 -15.84 -3.97
N TYR A 110 1.18 -14.62 -4.50
CA TYR A 110 2.09 -13.50 -4.28
C TYR A 110 2.19 -13.09 -2.81
N ILE A 111 1.07 -13.08 -2.07
CA ILE A 111 1.07 -12.79 -0.63
C ILE A 111 1.91 -13.82 0.15
N ARG A 112 1.80 -15.11 -0.16
CA ARG A 112 2.61 -16.15 0.51
C ARG A 112 4.10 -15.94 0.25
N LYS A 113 4.49 -15.64 -0.99
CA LYS A 113 5.90 -15.38 -1.33
C LYS A 113 6.42 -14.09 -0.70
N LEU A 114 5.59 -13.06 -0.65
CA LEU A 114 5.90 -11.80 0.04
C LEU A 114 6.18 -12.07 1.53
N ALA A 115 5.28 -12.78 2.22
CA ALA A 115 5.45 -13.15 3.62
C ALA A 115 6.67 -14.05 3.86
N ALA A 116 6.94 -14.99 2.95
CA ALA A 116 8.09 -15.88 3.01
C ALA A 116 9.43 -15.18 2.70
N GLY A 117 9.41 -13.93 2.22
CA GLY A 117 10.61 -13.22 1.85
C GLY A 117 11.22 -13.67 0.51
N THR A 118 10.47 -14.38 -0.33
CA THR A 118 10.96 -15.06 -1.55
C THR A 118 10.39 -14.50 -2.86
N LEU A 119 9.51 -13.50 -2.77
CA LEU A 119 8.96 -12.85 -3.96
C LEU A 119 10.04 -12.01 -4.65
N THR A 120 10.24 -12.23 -5.94
CA THR A 120 11.19 -11.43 -6.75
C THR A 120 10.45 -10.40 -7.59
N SER A 121 11.17 -9.37 -8.03
CA SER A 121 10.59 -8.34 -8.89
C SER A 121 10.29 -8.89 -10.28
N GLU A 122 11.16 -9.76 -10.80
CA GLU A 122 11.03 -10.41 -12.10
C GLU A 122 9.73 -11.24 -12.17
N GLU A 123 9.42 -12.01 -11.13
CA GLU A 123 8.19 -12.80 -11.09
C GLU A 123 6.93 -11.94 -11.21
N VAL A 124 6.88 -10.81 -10.50
CA VAL A 124 5.75 -9.88 -10.58
C VAL A 124 5.72 -9.17 -11.94
N PHE A 125 6.88 -8.79 -12.46
CA PHE A 125 6.98 -8.08 -13.72
C PHE A 125 6.57 -8.96 -14.91
N ASP A 126 7.05 -10.20 -14.96
CA ASP A 126 6.80 -11.15 -16.03
C ASP A 126 5.34 -11.61 -16.09
N ASP A 127 4.61 -11.56 -14.97
CA ASP A 127 3.14 -11.81 -14.91
C ASP A 127 2.30 -10.53 -15.13
N GLY A 128 2.93 -9.43 -15.56
CA GLY A 128 2.26 -8.19 -15.93
C GLY A 128 1.99 -7.22 -14.79
N GLY A 129 2.73 -7.33 -13.68
CA GLY A 129 2.78 -6.35 -12.60
C GLY A 129 3.82 -5.23 -12.82
N HIS A 130 4.11 -4.47 -11.76
CA HIS A 130 5.10 -3.37 -11.79
C HIS A 130 6.39 -3.67 -10.99
N GLY A 131 6.37 -4.69 -10.13
CA GLY A 131 7.56 -5.16 -9.43
C GLY A 131 7.28 -5.56 -7.97
N ALA A 132 8.33 -6.05 -7.33
CA ALA A 132 8.36 -6.39 -5.92
C ALA A 132 9.69 -5.96 -5.29
N ALA A 133 9.64 -5.60 -4.01
CA ALA A 133 10.82 -5.29 -3.22
C ALA A 133 10.64 -5.95 -1.85
N VAL A 134 11.59 -6.78 -1.44
CA VAL A 134 11.50 -7.60 -0.23
C VAL A 134 12.80 -7.48 0.55
N ARG A 135 12.70 -7.06 1.81
CA ARG A 135 13.86 -6.86 2.69
C ARG A 135 14.04 -8.02 3.67
N LYS A 136 12.95 -8.59 4.18
CA LYS A 136 12.96 -9.71 5.13
C LYS A 136 11.62 -10.43 5.19
N PRO A 137 11.59 -11.71 5.57
CA PRO A 137 10.34 -12.45 5.75
C PRO A 137 9.53 -11.92 6.94
N LEU A 138 8.21 -12.06 6.85
CA LEU A 138 7.26 -11.75 7.92
C LEU A 138 6.37 -12.97 8.19
N ALA A 139 6.54 -13.60 9.34
CA ALA A 139 5.67 -14.69 9.78
C ALA A 139 4.32 -14.11 10.27
N THR A 140 3.30 -14.19 9.42
CA THR A 140 1.93 -13.78 9.75
C THR A 140 0.92 -14.48 8.85
N ASP A 141 -0.23 -14.83 9.42
CA ASP A 141 -1.43 -15.26 8.70
C ASP A 141 -2.48 -14.14 8.60
N ALA A 142 -2.21 -12.99 9.22
CA ALA A 142 -3.13 -11.86 9.21
C ALA A 142 -3.07 -11.16 7.85
N VAL A 143 -4.16 -11.27 7.09
CA VAL A 143 -4.34 -10.54 5.83
C VAL A 143 -5.53 -9.61 5.95
N VAL A 144 -5.28 -8.34 5.66
CA VAL A 144 -6.25 -7.26 5.67
C VAL A 144 -6.36 -6.71 4.25
N ILE A 145 -7.59 -6.48 3.80
CA ILE A 145 -7.86 -5.97 2.46
C ILE A 145 -8.82 -4.78 2.47
N THR A 146 -8.54 -3.82 1.59
CA THR A 146 -9.40 -2.69 1.26
C THR A 146 -9.52 -2.53 -0.27
N GLY A 147 -10.39 -1.62 -0.70
CA GLY A 147 -10.58 -1.28 -2.10
C GLY A 147 -11.80 -1.95 -2.76
N PRO A 148 -12.16 -1.51 -3.97
CA PRO A 148 -13.35 -1.96 -4.69
C PRO A 148 -13.32 -3.45 -5.10
N ASN A 149 -12.14 -4.02 -5.34
CA ASN A 149 -12.00 -5.42 -5.78
C ASN A 149 -11.80 -6.42 -4.64
N ARG A 150 -11.92 -5.98 -3.37
CA ARG A 150 -11.60 -6.80 -2.19
C ARG A 150 -12.38 -8.11 -2.10
N LEU A 151 -13.70 -8.09 -2.37
CA LEU A 151 -14.53 -9.29 -2.29
C LEU A 151 -14.27 -10.26 -3.45
N ARG A 152 -13.85 -9.73 -4.61
CA ARG A 152 -13.48 -10.54 -5.78
C ARG A 152 -12.15 -11.26 -5.55
N LEU A 153 -11.19 -10.58 -4.93
CA LEU A 153 -9.82 -11.06 -4.80
C LEU A 153 -9.55 -11.79 -3.48
N MET A 154 -10.10 -11.33 -2.36
CA MET A 154 -9.94 -11.98 -1.06
C MET A 154 -11.20 -11.83 -0.19
N PRO A 155 -12.29 -12.57 -0.50
CA PRO A 155 -13.52 -12.48 0.29
C PRO A 155 -13.33 -12.90 1.75
N GLU A 156 -12.39 -13.82 2.02
CA GLU A 156 -12.13 -14.37 3.35
C GLU A 156 -11.15 -13.52 4.19
N ALA A 157 -10.45 -12.54 3.58
CA ALA A 157 -9.53 -11.68 4.32
C ALA A 157 -10.30 -10.71 5.21
N TYR A 158 -9.63 -10.19 6.25
CA TYR A 158 -10.25 -9.16 7.09
C TYR A 158 -10.48 -7.89 6.27
N GLN A 159 -11.73 -7.48 6.26
CA GLN A 159 -12.27 -6.37 5.50
C GLN A 159 -12.05 -5.09 6.30
N ALA A 160 -11.01 -4.30 5.98
CA ALA A 160 -10.69 -3.07 6.72
C ALA A 160 -11.86 -2.08 6.64
N ALA A 161 -12.33 -1.61 7.79
CA ALA A 161 -13.44 -0.66 7.90
C ALA A 161 -13.07 0.52 8.82
N PRO A 162 -12.08 1.36 8.44
CA PRO A 162 -11.71 2.52 9.23
C PRO A 162 -12.93 3.41 9.47
N PHE A 163 -13.20 3.69 10.75
CA PHE A 163 -14.39 4.42 11.21
C PHE A 163 -15.73 3.90 10.68
N GLY A 164 -15.80 2.60 10.34
CA GLY A 164 -17.00 1.93 9.88
C GLY A 164 -17.22 1.94 8.37
N ASP A 165 -16.35 2.58 7.58
CA ASP A 165 -16.50 2.62 6.11
C ASP A 165 -15.27 2.07 5.38
N MET A 166 -15.49 0.94 4.73
CA MET A 166 -14.48 0.24 3.93
C MET A 166 -14.00 1.05 2.72
N MET A 167 -14.90 1.75 2.04
CA MET A 167 -14.63 2.42 0.77
C MET A 167 -13.89 3.74 0.95
N LEU A 168 -13.83 4.26 2.18
CA LEU A 168 -13.19 5.52 2.53
C LEU A 168 -11.78 5.39 3.10
N SER A 169 -11.16 4.20 3.03
CA SER A 169 -9.79 3.99 3.53
C SER A 169 -8.81 5.04 2.98
N GLY A 170 -8.85 5.35 1.68
CA GLY A 170 -8.02 6.41 1.10
C GLY A 170 -8.29 7.81 1.69
N CYS A 171 -9.55 8.15 1.94
CA CYS A 171 -9.92 9.45 2.54
C CYS A 171 -9.43 9.56 3.98
N PHE A 172 -9.59 8.50 4.79
CA PHE A 172 -9.09 8.48 6.16
C PHE A 172 -7.57 8.46 6.23
N GLY A 173 -6.90 7.83 5.25
CA GLY A 173 -5.45 7.91 5.11
C GLY A 173 -4.98 9.34 4.85
N LEU A 174 -5.64 10.08 3.94
CA LEU A 174 -5.34 11.50 3.71
C LEU A 174 -5.58 12.35 4.95
N ALA A 175 -6.70 12.15 5.64
CA ALA A 175 -7.00 12.87 6.88
C ALA A 175 -5.96 12.58 7.96
N HIS A 176 -5.53 11.33 8.11
CA HIS A 176 -4.47 10.95 9.05
C HIS A 176 -3.15 11.64 8.69
N LEU A 177 -2.74 11.59 7.42
CA LEU A 177 -1.49 12.23 6.96
C LEU A 177 -1.51 13.75 7.11
N TRP A 178 -2.67 14.38 6.91
CA TRP A 178 -2.83 15.81 7.19
C TRP A 178 -2.47 16.12 8.64
N LYS A 179 -2.97 15.31 9.59
CA LYS A 179 -2.62 15.49 11.01
C LYS A 179 -1.13 15.29 11.26
N GLU A 180 -0.56 14.21 10.71
CA GLU A 180 0.85 13.87 10.93
C GLU A 180 1.82 14.92 10.36
N PHE A 181 1.47 15.60 9.27
CA PHE A 181 2.38 16.53 8.59
C PHE A 181 2.08 18.01 8.82
N ARG A 182 0.84 18.36 9.19
CA ARG A 182 0.36 19.74 9.15
C ARG A 182 -0.48 20.18 10.34
N GLU A 183 -0.83 19.29 11.26
CA GLU A 183 -1.37 19.70 12.57
C GLU A 183 -0.20 19.75 13.57
N ASP A 184 -0.11 20.87 14.31
CA ASP A 184 0.87 21.07 15.40
C ASP A 184 0.53 20.24 16.66
#